data_AF-A0A3T0DM95-F1
#
_entry.id   AF-A0A3T0DM95-F1
#
_cell.length_a   1.000
_cell.length_b   1.000
_cell.length_c   1.000
_cell.angle_alpha   90.00
_cell.angle_beta   90.00
_cell.angle_gamma   90.00
#
_symmetry.space_group_name_H-M   'P 1'
#
loop_
_entity.id
_entity.type
_entity.pdbx_description
1 polymer ?
#
loop_
_entity_poly.entity_id
_entity_poly.type
_entity_poly.pdbx_seq_one_letter_code
_entity_poly.pdbx_strand_id
1 'polypeptide(L)'
;MQDLVNRAVFFSTEMQTHFGALIADAEWEVDFTSNPHLNFTSAEGTVLRGRPHLLGSESSAQSTWLWGWENVNEFPEPVVSLAHEVRKFGATEDVAELITEELPLDEELALRLTLAAKEATGKWAHYPAAAGAGTTVWLLVDAPELTLPEPQVKTTVRALMQGLTQTTVTDHRAALVAYVSKRGIPTAELPEGGLRLLFADGSADLTFDEERRISNCEMGAPLEGEAAQQYAQATGKSTTDSEAAGTPAGQPAAQPVPADTSPVTEPAAADTSTAASTSADAASAPTPAESPTEAPRETAPTPSSAEAGAGDERDSASARPTPDIESAQPTAPESQPAASAADEAQEDDRQPQEAETKAEEPKKKKGLFSKLFGR
;
A
#
# COMPACT_ATOMS: atom_id res chain seq x y z
N MET A 1 14.82 2.33 -12.48
CA MET A 1 13.81 1.58 -11.69
C MET A 1 14.38 0.54 -10.71
N GLN A 2 15.06 -0.52 -11.17
CA GLN A 2 15.25 -1.77 -10.41
C GLN A 2 15.83 -1.63 -8.98
N ASP A 3 16.74 -0.70 -8.72
CA ASP A 3 17.30 -0.53 -7.38
C ASP A 3 16.27 -0.08 -6.33
N LEU A 4 15.20 0.61 -6.76
CA LEU A 4 14.07 0.96 -5.90
C LEU A 4 13.25 -0.29 -5.55
N VAL A 5 13.00 -1.15 -6.55
CA VAL A 5 12.32 -2.45 -6.38
C VAL A 5 13.10 -3.31 -5.37
N ASN A 6 14.41 -3.44 -5.57
CA ASN A 6 15.31 -4.16 -4.66
C ASN A 6 15.26 -3.58 -3.23
N ARG A 7 15.33 -2.25 -3.07
CA ARG A 7 15.28 -1.60 -1.73
C ARG A 7 13.93 -1.78 -1.02
N ALA A 8 12.84 -1.87 -1.77
CA ALA A 8 11.47 -1.89 -1.25
C ALA A 8 10.94 -3.30 -0.94
N VAL A 9 11.33 -4.31 -1.72
CA VAL A 9 10.61 -5.60 -1.84
C VAL A 9 10.29 -6.25 -0.49
N PHE A 10 11.28 -6.58 0.34
CA PHE A 10 11.05 -7.30 1.59
C PHE A 10 10.23 -6.52 2.63
N PHE A 11 10.43 -5.20 2.72
CA PHE A 11 9.64 -4.36 3.64
C PHE A 11 8.19 -4.25 3.17
N SER A 12 7.99 -4.13 1.85
CA SER A 12 6.67 -4.23 1.23
C SER A 12 6.04 -5.60 1.49
N THR A 13 6.75 -6.71 1.35
CA THR A 13 6.21 -8.05 1.60
C THR A 13 5.77 -8.24 3.05
N GLU A 14 6.56 -7.79 4.04
CA GLU A 14 6.16 -7.80 5.45
C GLU A 14 4.93 -6.92 5.70
N MET A 15 4.95 -5.68 5.20
CA MET A 15 3.84 -4.73 5.34
C MET A 15 2.54 -5.24 4.69
N GLN A 16 2.61 -5.84 3.48
CA GLN A 16 1.44 -6.43 2.84
C GLN A 16 0.92 -7.67 3.55
N THR A 17 1.81 -8.48 4.14
CA THR A 17 1.42 -9.66 4.93
C THR A 17 0.68 -9.21 6.20
N HIS A 18 1.17 -8.16 6.86
CA HIS A 18 0.51 -7.57 8.02
C HIS A 18 -0.83 -6.89 7.65
N PHE A 19 -0.83 -6.03 6.64
CA PHE A 19 -2.03 -5.35 6.14
C PHE A 19 -3.11 -6.34 5.70
N GLY A 20 -2.74 -7.35 4.90
CA GLY A 20 -3.65 -8.41 4.45
C GLY A 20 -4.28 -9.22 5.59
N ALA A 21 -3.57 -9.38 6.71
CA ALA A 21 -4.13 -10.01 7.91
C ALA A 21 -5.12 -9.08 8.67
N LEU A 22 -4.92 -7.75 8.64
CA LEU A 22 -5.85 -6.78 9.24
C LEU A 22 -7.16 -6.65 8.45
N ILE A 23 -7.11 -6.82 7.12
CA ILE A 23 -8.28 -6.72 6.22
C ILE A 23 -8.83 -8.08 5.76
N ALA A 24 -8.47 -9.16 6.45
CA ALA A 24 -8.94 -10.51 6.13
C ALA A 24 -10.48 -10.56 6.14
N ASP A 25 -11.05 -11.15 5.08
CA ASP A 25 -12.49 -11.32 4.85
C ASP A 25 -13.35 -10.03 4.90
N ALA A 26 -12.73 -8.84 4.76
CA ALA A 26 -13.42 -7.56 4.78
C ALA A 26 -13.94 -7.11 3.40
N GLU A 27 -15.17 -6.61 3.33
CA GLU A 27 -15.60 -5.76 2.21
C GLU A 27 -14.85 -4.43 2.26
N TRP A 28 -14.58 -3.83 1.10
CA TRP A 28 -13.88 -2.55 0.99
C TRP A 28 -14.73 -1.50 0.26
N GLU A 29 -14.58 -0.24 0.67
CA GLU A 29 -15.23 0.91 0.04
C GLU A 29 -14.26 2.10 0.04
N VAL A 30 -14.11 2.76 -1.12
CA VAL A 30 -13.26 3.94 -1.28
C VAL A 30 -14.07 5.17 -1.65
N ASP A 31 -13.67 6.32 -1.11
CA ASP A 31 -14.17 7.64 -1.46
C ASP A 31 -12.99 8.52 -1.90
N PHE A 32 -13.13 9.19 -3.05
CA PHE A 32 -12.14 10.12 -3.64
C PHE A 32 -12.64 11.57 -3.70
N THR A 33 -13.66 11.93 -2.91
CA THR A 33 -14.04 13.33 -2.69
C THR A 33 -12.99 14.06 -1.82
N SER A 34 -13.23 15.34 -1.50
CA SER A 34 -12.28 16.21 -0.79
C SER A 34 -11.82 15.73 0.60
N ASN A 35 -12.47 14.71 1.18
CA ASN A 35 -12.03 14.01 2.38
C ASN A 35 -11.92 12.51 2.10
N PRO A 36 -10.90 12.07 1.34
CA PRO A 36 -10.85 10.72 0.81
C PRO A 36 -10.57 9.68 1.90
N HIS A 37 -11.22 8.52 1.79
CA HIS A 37 -11.06 7.41 2.75
C HIS A 37 -11.25 6.04 2.10
N LEU A 38 -10.55 5.04 2.64
CA LEU A 38 -10.66 3.63 2.28
C LEU A 38 -11.05 2.87 3.54
N ASN A 39 -12.31 2.43 3.59
CA ASN A 39 -12.85 1.66 4.70
C ASN A 39 -12.76 0.16 4.35
N PHE A 40 -12.35 -0.66 5.33
CA PHE A 40 -12.49 -2.11 5.30
C PHE A 40 -13.44 -2.54 6.42
N THR A 41 -14.44 -3.36 6.10
CA THR A 41 -15.54 -3.73 7.00
C THR A 41 -15.78 -5.23 6.94
N SER A 42 -15.65 -5.91 8.08
CA SER A 42 -16.03 -7.32 8.25
C SER A 42 -17.48 -7.42 8.78
N ALA A 43 -17.96 -8.63 9.04
CA ALA A 43 -19.24 -8.87 9.70
C ALA A 43 -19.33 -8.28 11.13
N GLU A 44 -18.18 -7.98 11.76
CA GLU A 44 -18.10 -7.46 13.13
C GLU A 44 -18.01 -5.92 13.18
N GLY A 45 -17.67 -5.27 12.07
CA GLY A 45 -17.56 -3.81 11.97
C GLY A 45 -16.42 -3.36 11.05
N THR A 46 -16.11 -2.06 11.07
CA THR A 46 -14.96 -1.50 10.36
C THR A 46 -13.66 -1.94 11.01
N VAL A 47 -12.85 -2.73 10.30
CA VAL A 47 -11.57 -3.28 10.78
C VAL A 47 -10.39 -2.33 10.51
N LEU A 48 -10.46 -1.51 9.46
CA LEU A 48 -9.44 -0.50 9.15
C LEU A 48 -10.06 0.67 8.39
N ARG A 49 -9.58 1.90 8.66
CA ARG A 49 -9.95 3.11 7.91
C ARG A 49 -8.70 3.91 7.54
N GLY A 50 -8.21 3.71 6.32
CA GLY A 50 -7.07 4.45 5.79
C GLY A 50 -7.45 5.67 4.97
N ARG A 51 -6.48 6.55 4.74
CA ARG A 51 -6.48 7.51 3.64
C ARG A 51 -5.92 6.82 2.38
N PRO A 52 -6.65 6.79 1.27
CA PRO A 52 -6.15 6.29 0.00
C PRO A 52 -5.46 7.42 -0.76
N HIS A 53 -4.38 7.07 -1.45
CA HIS A 53 -3.73 7.92 -2.43
C HIS A 53 -3.66 7.17 -3.76
N LEU A 54 -4.22 7.75 -4.82
CA LEU A 54 -4.20 7.19 -6.16
C LEU A 54 -2.78 7.22 -6.70
N LEU A 55 -2.19 6.04 -6.92
CA LEU A 55 -0.87 5.94 -7.54
C LEU A 55 -0.99 5.86 -9.07
N GLY A 56 -1.95 5.10 -9.57
CA GLY A 56 -2.21 4.90 -10.99
C GLY A 56 -3.24 3.80 -11.23
N SER A 57 -3.40 3.40 -12.48
CA SER A 57 -4.28 2.31 -12.88
C SER A 57 -3.69 1.50 -14.03
N GLU A 58 -3.73 0.18 -13.89
CA GLU A 58 -3.56 -0.76 -15.00
C GLU A 58 -4.89 -0.94 -15.74
N SER A 59 -4.84 -1.12 -17.06
CA SER A 59 -5.98 -1.54 -17.88
C SER A 59 -5.62 -2.78 -18.70
N SER A 60 -6.21 -3.92 -18.37
CA SER A 60 -6.01 -5.17 -19.13
C SER A 60 -6.62 -5.14 -20.53
N ALA A 61 -7.50 -4.17 -20.82
CA ALA A 61 -8.11 -3.98 -22.14
C ALA A 61 -7.21 -3.17 -23.09
N GLN A 62 -6.39 -2.27 -22.55
CA GLN A 62 -5.44 -1.44 -23.30
C GLN A 62 -3.99 -1.96 -23.20
N SER A 63 -3.72 -2.84 -22.24
CA SER A 63 -2.39 -3.31 -21.84
C SER A 63 -1.46 -2.17 -21.43
N THR A 64 -2.00 -1.16 -20.73
CA THR A 64 -1.24 0.02 -20.27
C THR A 64 -1.42 0.31 -18.77
N TRP A 65 -0.39 0.88 -18.16
CA TRP A 65 -0.43 1.57 -16.89
C TRP A 65 -0.48 3.08 -17.14
N LEU A 66 -1.45 3.76 -16.54
CA LEU A 66 -1.57 5.22 -16.52
C LEU A 66 -1.33 5.73 -15.10
N TRP A 67 -0.47 6.74 -14.94
CA TRP A 67 -0.17 7.32 -13.62
C TRP A 67 -1.29 8.19 -13.07
N GLY A 68 -1.47 8.16 -11.74
CA GLY A 68 -2.45 8.99 -11.03
C GLY A 68 -2.20 10.49 -11.12
N TRP A 69 -0.95 10.89 -11.41
CA TRP A 69 -0.55 12.29 -11.58
C TRP A 69 -0.97 12.91 -12.93
N GLU A 70 -1.45 12.12 -13.89
CA GLU A 70 -2.16 12.66 -15.06
C GLU A 70 -3.60 13.06 -14.74
N ASN A 71 -4.15 12.53 -13.64
CA ASN A 71 -5.40 12.95 -13.02
C ASN A 71 -6.57 13.20 -14.01
N VAL A 72 -6.74 12.31 -14.99
CA VAL A 72 -7.73 12.41 -16.09
C VAL A 72 -9.20 12.52 -15.65
N ASN A 73 -9.48 12.35 -14.35
CA ASN A 73 -10.79 12.39 -13.71
C ASN A 73 -10.95 13.59 -12.75
N GLU A 74 -9.98 14.51 -12.71
CA GLU A 74 -10.00 15.71 -11.87
C GLU A 74 -10.18 15.42 -10.36
N PHE A 75 -9.57 14.34 -9.86
CA PHE A 75 -9.56 14.01 -8.44
C PHE A 75 -8.87 15.10 -7.61
N PRO A 76 -9.33 15.37 -6.36
CA PRO A 76 -8.79 16.44 -5.54
C PRO A 76 -7.38 16.11 -5.02
N GLU A 77 -6.56 17.14 -4.83
CA GLU A 77 -5.15 17.06 -4.42
C GLU A 77 -4.83 16.00 -3.32
N PRO A 78 -5.61 15.83 -2.23
CA PRO A 78 -5.30 14.82 -1.21
C PRO A 78 -5.31 13.36 -1.70
N VAL A 79 -5.89 13.10 -2.87
CA VAL A 79 -5.91 11.78 -3.54
C VAL A 79 -4.66 11.60 -4.41
N VAL A 80 -4.23 12.62 -5.15
CA VAL A 80 -3.19 12.49 -6.21
C VAL A 80 -1.81 13.05 -5.83
N SER A 81 -1.69 13.78 -4.72
CA SER A 81 -0.46 14.44 -4.28
C SER A 81 0.77 13.52 -4.24
N LEU A 82 0.61 12.28 -3.75
CA LEU A 82 1.69 11.29 -3.70
C LEU A 82 2.12 10.82 -5.10
N ALA A 83 1.23 10.78 -6.08
CA ALA A 83 1.64 10.50 -7.46
C ALA A 83 2.47 11.67 -8.02
N HIS A 84 2.11 12.92 -7.73
CA HIS A 84 2.94 14.08 -8.10
C HIS A 84 4.31 14.08 -7.39
N GLU A 85 4.37 13.61 -6.14
CA GLU A 85 5.63 13.38 -5.41
C GLU A 85 6.49 12.29 -6.09
N VAL A 86 5.88 11.18 -6.52
CA VAL A 86 6.56 10.12 -7.29
C VAL A 86 7.10 10.64 -8.62
N ARG A 87 6.34 11.45 -9.37
CA ARG A 87 6.82 12.09 -10.62
C ARG A 87 8.02 13.00 -10.34
N LYS A 88 7.97 13.79 -9.28
CA LYS A 88 9.06 14.69 -8.86
C LYS A 88 10.31 13.92 -8.43
N PHE A 89 10.14 12.84 -7.67
CA PHE A 89 11.22 11.93 -7.27
C PHE A 89 11.86 11.28 -8.51
N GLY A 90 11.05 10.75 -9.43
CA GLY A 90 11.51 10.19 -10.70
C GLY A 90 12.33 11.17 -11.53
N ALA A 91 11.91 12.44 -11.59
CA ALA A 91 12.65 13.51 -12.28
C ALA A 91 13.90 14.00 -11.53
N THR A 92 14.10 13.60 -10.27
CA THR A 92 15.29 13.95 -9.47
C THR A 92 16.33 12.82 -9.50
N GLU A 93 15.89 11.57 -9.61
CA GLU A 93 16.70 10.35 -9.60
C GLU A 93 16.90 9.75 -11.03
N ASP A 94 16.56 10.51 -12.08
CA ASP A 94 16.61 10.11 -13.51
C ASP A 94 15.88 8.77 -13.84
N VAL A 95 14.77 8.48 -13.14
CA VAL A 95 13.98 7.26 -13.32
C VAL A 95 12.84 7.51 -14.32
N ALA A 96 13.12 7.24 -15.59
CA ALA A 96 12.20 7.44 -16.72
C ALA A 96 10.80 6.83 -16.49
N GLU A 97 10.72 5.64 -15.92
CA GLU A 97 9.46 4.91 -15.73
C GLU A 97 8.54 5.55 -14.65
N LEU A 98 9.05 6.49 -13.85
CA LEU A 98 8.25 7.29 -12.89
C LEU A 98 7.77 8.63 -13.47
N ILE A 99 8.24 9.02 -14.67
CA ILE A 99 7.94 10.32 -15.31
C ILE A 99 7.26 10.20 -16.68
N THR A 100 7.24 9.01 -17.28
CA THR A 100 6.45 8.69 -18.47
C THR A 100 4.97 8.52 -18.10
N GLU A 101 4.08 9.23 -18.80
CA GLU A 101 2.63 9.32 -18.54
C GLU A 101 1.90 7.96 -18.58
N GLU A 102 2.10 7.23 -19.68
CA GLU A 102 1.54 5.91 -19.93
C GLU A 102 2.66 4.92 -20.29
N LEU A 103 2.59 3.70 -19.73
CA LEU A 103 3.59 2.65 -19.92
C LEU A 103 2.91 1.34 -20.38
N PRO A 104 3.49 0.59 -21.32
CA PRO A 104 2.97 -0.73 -21.70
C PRO A 104 3.15 -1.71 -20.53
N LEU A 105 2.11 -2.48 -20.20
CA LEU A 105 2.14 -3.47 -19.13
C LEU A 105 2.97 -4.70 -19.50
N ASP A 106 3.71 -5.18 -18.50
CA ASP A 106 4.12 -6.57 -18.36
C ASP A 106 3.57 -7.14 -17.04
N GLU A 107 3.78 -8.43 -16.79
CA GLU A 107 3.23 -9.18 -15.66
C GLU A 107 3.61 -8.61 -14.28
N GLU A 108 4.76 -7.92 -14.16
CA GLU A 108 5.25 -7.39 -12.88
C GLU A 108 5.19 -5.85 -12.80
N LEU A 109 4.88 -5.13 -13.88
CA LEU A 109 5.11 -3.68 -13.95
C LEU A 109 4.36 -2.90 -12.85
N ALA A 110 3.07 -3.14 -12.67
CA ALA A 110 2.27 -2.40 -11.70
C ALA A 110 2.79 -2.57 -10.25
N LEU A 111 3.30 -3.76 -9.92
CA LEU A 111 3.95 -4.01 -8.63
C LEU A 111 5.32 -3.31 -8.54
N ARG A 112 6.16 -3.36 -9.59
CA ARG A 112 7.47 -2.72 -9.60
C ARG A 112 7.37 -1.19 -9.51
N LEU A 113 6.44 -0.57 -10.24
CA LEU A 113 6.13 0.86 -10.13
C LEU A 113 5.63 1.21 -8.72
N THR A 114 4.78 0.36 -8.14
CA THR A 114 4.28 0.53 -6.77
C THR A 114 5.41 0.43 -5.74
N LEU A 115 6.29 -0.57 -5.85
CA LEU A 115 7.45 -0.74 -4.96
C LEU A 115 8.37 0.49 -4.99
N ALA A 116 8.63 1.03 -6.19
CA ALA A 116 9.41 2.27 -6.32
C ALA A 116 8.71 3.49 -5.71
N ALA A 117 7.39 3.59 -5.83
CA ALA A 117 6.62 4.65 -5.19
C ALA A 117 6.67 4.59 -3.65
N LYS A 118 6.86 3.42 -3.04
CA LYS A 118 7.05 3.27 -1.59
C LYS A 118 8.38 3.87 -1.11
N GLU A 119 9.47 3.69 -1.88
CA GLU A 119 10.75 4.36 -1.60
C GLU A 119 10.64 5.89 -1.77
N ALA A 120 9.88 6.35 -2.78
CA ALA A 120 9.71 7.78 -3.07
C ALA A 120 8.87 8.54 -2.03
N THR A 121 7.82 7.91 -1.47
CA THR A 121 6.81 8.56 -0.62
C THR A 121 6.86 8.14 0.86
N GLY A 122 7.58 7.06 1.18
CA GLY A 122 7.58 6.44 2.51
C GLY A 122 6.24 5.79 2.92
N LYS A 123 5.24 5.69 2.03
CA LYS A 123 3.97 5.00 2.31
C LYS A 123 4.07 3.52 1.95
N TRP A 124 4.07 2.66 2.97
CA TRP A 124 4.49 1.25 2.81
C TRP A 124 3.38 0.25 2.52
N ALA A 125 2.11 0.58 2.76
CA ALA A 125 0.98 -0.27 2.39
C ALA A 125 0.40 0.17 1.03
N HIS A 126 -0.07 -0.81 0.26
CA HIS A 126 -0.81 -0.56 -0.98
C HIS A 126 -1.99 -1.52 -1.13
N TYR A 127 -3.00 -1.11 -1.90
CA TYR A 127 -4.19 -1.90 -2.20
C TYR A 127 -4.56 -1.81 -3.70
N PRO A 128 -4.56 -2.93 -4.44
CA PRO A 128 -5.07 -2.98 -5.82
C PRO A 128 -6.61 -3.10 -5.81
N ALA A 129 -7.29 -1.99 -6.03
CA ALA A 129 -8.74 -1.87 -6.05
C ALA A 129 -9.32 -2.14 -7.45
N ALA A 130 -10.03 -3.26 -7.64
CA ALA A 130 -10.67 -3.58 -8.91
C ALA A 130 -11.80 -2.59 -9.26
N ALA A 131 -11.57 -1.73 -10.26
CA ALA A 131 -12.55 -0.73 -10.72
C ALA A 131 -13.63 -1.32 -11.64
N GLY A 132 -13.35 -2.50 -12.23
CA GLY A 132 -14.20 -3.15 -13.22
C GLY A 132 -13.72 -2.88 -14.66
N ALA A 133 -14.40 -3.50 -15.64
CA ALA A 133 -14.06 -3.41 -17.07
C ALA A 133 -12.60 -3.77 -17.45
N GLY A 134 -11.88 -4.51 -16.60
CA GLY A 134 -10.46 -4.84 -16.80
C GLY A 134 -9.48 -3.81 -16.21
N THR A 135 -9.98 -2.79 -15.50
CA THR A 135 -9.15 -1.77 -14.84
C THR A 135 -8.96 -2.10 -13.35
N THR A 136 -7.71 -2.08 -12.88
CA THR A 136 -7.36 -2.10 -11.46
C THR A 136 -6.71 -0.77 -11.08
N VAL A 137 -7.22 -0.13 -10.04
CA VAL A 137 -6.70 1.12 -9.49
C VAL A 137 -5.76 0.80 -8.33
N TRP A 138 -4.50 1.20 -8.46
CA TRP A 138 -3.48 0.95 -7.43
C TRP A 138 -3.41 2.14 -6.47
N LEU A 139 -3.63 1.84 -5.18
CA LEU A 139 -3.66 2.83 -4.10
C LEU A 139 -2.50 2.63 -3.15
N LEU A 140 -1.80 3.69 -2.78
CA LEU A 140 -1.03 3.71 -1.53
C LEU A 140 -2.00 4.00 -0.37
N VAL A 141 -1.80 3.35 0.78
CA VAL A 141 -2.71 3.42 1.92
C VAL A 141 -1.98 3.93 3.15
N ASP A 142 -2.54 4.95 3.79
CA ASP A 142 -2.01 5.58 5.00
C ASP A 142 -3.00 5.45 6.15
N ALA A 143 -2.65 4.70 7.20
CA ALA A 143 -3.49 4.48 8.39
C ALA A 143 -2.59 4.21 9.62
N PRO A 144 -2.91 4.72 10.82
CA PRO A 144 -2.09 4.52 12.00
C PRO A 144 -2.02 3.05 12.45
N GLU A 145 -3.03 2.24 12.13
CA GLU A 145 -3.08 0.80 12.41
C GLU A 145 -2.04 0.00 11.61
N LEU A 146 -1.49 0.57 10.52
CA LEU A 146 -0.49 -0.08 9.65
C LEU A 146 0.94 0.02 10.22
N THR A 147 1.07 -0.13 11.53
CA THR A 147 2.35 -0.10 12.25
C THR A 147 2.83 -1.54 12.47
N LEU A 148 3.91 -1.94 11.78
CA LEU A 148 4.49 -3.27 11.95
C LEU A 148 4.92 -3.51 13.41
N PRO A 149 4.69 -4.72 13.96
CA PRO A 149 5.14 -5.10 15.30
C PRO A 149 6.67 -5.22 15.40
N GLU A 150 7.19 -5.51 16.60
CA GLU A 150 8.62 -5.83 16.78
C GLU A 150 9.02 -7.00 15.85
N PRO A 151 10.15 -6.90 15.11
CA PRO A 151 10.53 -7.92 14.14
C PRO A 151 10.85 -9.25 14.84
N GLN A 152 10.24 -10.32 14.34
CA GLN A 152 10.41 -11.70 14.83
C GLN A 152 11.08 -12.55 13.75
N VAL A 153 11.93 -13.50 14.15
CA VAL A 153 12.74 -14.30 13.23
C VAL A 153 11.90 -15.00 12.15
N LYS A 154 10.80 -15.64 12.54
CA LYS A 154 9.92 -16.41 11.62
C LYS A 154 9.11 -15.51 10.68
N THR A 155 8.73 -14.32 11.12
CA THR A 155 7.96 -13.36 10.30
C THR A 155 8.88 -12.70 9.29
N THR A 156 10.09 -12.30 9.72
CA THR A 156 11.14 -11.76 8.87
C THR A 156 11.55 -12.74 7.78
N VAL A 157 11.95 -13.96 8.15
CA VAL A 157 12.40 -14.98 7.16
C VAL A 157 11.29 -15.32 6.16
N ARG A 158 10.02 -15.36 6.59
CA ARG A 158 8.89 -15.51 5.65
C ARG A 158 8.80 -14.35 4.67
N ALA A 159 8.90 -13.10 5.14
CA ALA A 159 8.85 -11.92 4.27
C ALA A 159 10.01 -11.86 3.28
N LEU A 160 11.22 -12.30 3.68
CA LEU A 160 12.35 -12.45 2.77
C LEU A 160 12.05 -13.46 1.66
N MET A 161 11.69 -14.70 2.02
CA MET A 161 11.46 -15.78 1.04
C MET A 161 10.26 -15.50 0.13
N GLN A 162 9.18 -14.91 0.66
CA GLN A 162 8.00 -14.52 -0.12
C GLN A 162 8.27 -13.30 -1.02
N GLY A 163 9.16 -12.38 -0.63
CA GLY A 163 9.52 -11.23 -1.46
C GLY A 163 10.28 -11.64 -2.73
N LEU A 164 11.13 -12.67 -2.63
CA LEU A 164 11.83 -13.27 -3.76
C LEU A 164 10.90 -13.98 -4.77
N THR A 165 9.64 -14.24 -4.42
CA THR A 165 8.63 -14.83 -5.32
C THR A 165 7.56 -13.83 -5.77
N GLN A 166 7.70 -12.54 -5.44
CA GLN A 166 6.74 -11.50 -5.81
C GLN A 166 7.15 -10.68 -7.04
N THR A 167 8.45 -10.52 -7.28
CA THR A 167 9.02 -9.79 -8.42
C THR A 167 10.49 -10.16 -8.57
N THR A 168 11.08 -9.92 -9.74
CA THR A 168 12.52 -10.07 -9.97
C THR A 168 13.34 -9.17 -9.03
N VAL A 169 14.25 -9.75 -8.23
CA VAL A 169 15.19 -9.04 -7.35
C VAL A 169 16.62 -9.29 -7.83
N THR A 170 17.38 -8.24 -8.16
CA THR A 170 18.70 -8.40 -8.83
C THR A 170 19.91 -8.36 -7.90
N ASP A 171 19.76 -7.93 -6.65
CA ASP A 171 20.79 -8.05 -5.60
C ASP A 171 20.10 -8.31 -4.25
N HIS A 172 20.09 -9.58 -3.81
CA HIS A 172 19.38 -9.96 -2.60
C HIS A 172 20.07 -9.41 -1.34
N ARG A 173 21.41 -9.27 -1.35
CA ARG A 173 22.16 -8.70 -0.21
C ARG A 173 21.88 -7.20 -0.06
N ALA A 174 21.78 -6.45 -1.15
CA ALA A 174 21.41 -5.04 -1.12
C ALA A 174 19.94 -4.85 -0.68
N ALA A 175 19.02 -5.67 -1.19
CA ALA A 175 17.63 -5.70 -0.75
C ALA A 175 17.51 -6.01 0.76
N LEU A 176 18.28 -6.97 1.26
CA LEU A 176 18.32 -7.32 2.68
C LEU A 176 18.87 -6.19 3.54
N VAL A 177 19.99 -5.58 3.16
CA VAL A 177 20.59 -4.43 3.88
C VAL A 177 19.62 -3.25 3.93
N ALA A 178 18.90 -2.96 2.84
CA ALA A 178 17.87 -1.92 2.82
C ALA A 178 16.69 -2.26 3.75
N TYR A 179 16.29 -3.52 3.83
CA TYR A 179 15.20 -4.00 4.70
C TYR A 179 15.55 -3.95 6.19
N VAL A 180 16.71 -4.49 6.60
CA VAL A 180 17.12 -4.50 8.03
C VAL A 180 17.32 -3.09 8.55
N SER A 181 17.84 -2.18 7.71
CA SER A 181 17.95 -0.75 8.02
C SER A 181 16.59 -0.10 8.27
N LYS A 182 15.59 -0.36 7.40
CA LYS A 182 14.21 0.14 7.58
C LYS A 182 13.50 -0.44 8.81
N ARG A 183 13.78 -1.70 9.18
CA ARG A 183 13.17 -2.36 10.36
C ARG A 183 13.90 -2.12 11.67
N GLY A 184 15.12 -1.59 11.64
CA GLY A 184 15.99 -1.46 12.81
C GLY A 184 16.50 -2.80 13.35
N ILE A 185 16.57 -3.84 12.50
CA ILE A 185 17.05 -5.18 12.88
C ILE A 185 18.58 -5.13 13.01
N PRO A 186 19.18 -5.43 14.18
CA PRO A 186 20.62 -5.53 14.33
C PRO A 186 21.20 -6.70 13.52
N THR A 187 22.41 -6.54 13.00
CA THR A 187 23.08 -7.54 12.18
C THR A 187 24.54 -7.75 12.57
N ALA A 188 25.04 -8.97 12.41
CA ALA A 188 26.47 -9.30 12.49
C ALA A 188 26.94 -9.94 11.17
N GLU A 189 28.14 -9.58 10.72
CA GLU A 189 28.78 -10.23 9.57
C GLU A 189 29.29 -11.62 9.98
N LEU A 190 29.07 -12.61 9.11
CA LEU A 190 29.49 -14.01 9.31
C LEU A 190 30.72 -14.34 8.45
N PRO A 191 31.39 -15.49 8.67
CA PRO A 191 32.35 -16.03 7.72
C PRO A 191 31.81 -16.10 6.29
N GLU A 192 32.71 -16.06 5.31
CA GLU A 192 32.41 -16.18 3.88
C GLU A 192 31.44 -15.10 3.32
N GLY A 193 31.19 -14.02 4.07
CA GLY A 193 30.38 -12.87 3.64
C GLY A 193 28.87 -13.01 3.91
N GLY A 194 28.48 -14.06 4.65
CA GLY A 194 27.13 -14.23 5.17
C GLY A 194 26.74 -13.13 6.18
N LEU A 195 25.45 -13.05 6.50
CA LEU A 195 24.89 -12.05 7.41
C LEU A 195 23.94 -12.70 8.41
N ARG A 196 24.21 -12.51 9.71
CA ARG A 196 23.31 -12.87 10.79
C ARG A 196 22.38 -11.71 11.11
N LEU A 197 21.09 -11.98 11.12
CA LEU A 197 20.03 -11.11 11.63
C LEU A 197 19.72 -11.46 13.08
N LEU A 198 19.51 -10.47 13.93
CA LEU A 198 19.35 -10.64 15.38
C LEU A 198 17.99 -10.10 15.83
N PHE A 199 17.20 -10.94 16.51
CA PHE A 199 15.84 -10.62 16.97
C PHE A 199 15.70 -10.88 18.48
N ALA A 200 14.62 -10.40 19.08
CA ALA A 200 14.31 -10.72 20.48
C ALA A 200 13.95 -12.21 20.70
N ASP A 201 13.49 -12.91 19.66
CA ASP A 201 13.02 -14.30 19.70
C ASP A 201 13.98 -15.33 19.08
N GLY A 202 15.05 -14.89 18.41
CA GLY A 202 16.01 -15.77 17.74
C GLY A 202 17.01 -15.02 16.84
N SER A 203 17.68 -15.75 15.96
CA SER A 203 18.54 -15.22 14.89
C SER A 203 18.28 -15.92 13.56
N ALA A 204 18.62 -15.27 12.45
CA ALA A 204 18.64 -15.90 11.13
C ALA A 204 20.00 -15.67 10.47
N ASP A 205 20.68 -16.75 10.09
CA ASP A 205 22.00 -16.74 9.48
C ASP A 205 21.85 -16.99 7.97
N LEU A 206 22.15 -15.98 7.15
CA LEU A 206 21.99 -16.04 5.70
C LEU A 206 23.35 -16.10 5.00
N THR A 207 23.49 -17.01 4.04
CA THR A 207 24.64 -17.04 3.11
C THR A 207 24.23 -16.53 1.74
N PHE A 208 25.21 -16.10 0.94
CA PHE A 208 25.00 -15.63 -0.42
C PHE A 208 25.80 -16.48 -1.43
N ASP A 209 25.37 -16.51 -2.68
CA ASP A 209 26.17 -17.05 -3.79
C ASP A 209 27.05 -15.97 -4.45
N GLU A 210 27.83 -16.36 -5.47
CA GLU A 210 28.71 -15.44 -6.22
C GLU A 210 27.92 -14.32 -6.95
N GLU A 211 26.64 -14.55 -7.23
CA GLU A 211 25.70 -13.58 -7.82
C GLU A 211 24.99 -12.73 -6.74
N ARG A 212 25.40 -12.84 -5.46
CA ARG A 212 24.86 -12.11 -4.29
C ARG A 212 23.39 -12.42 -3.98
N ARG A 213 22.88 -13.55 -4.48
CA ARG A 213 21.55 -14.08 -4.12
C ARG A 213 21.65 -14.84 -2.80
N ILE A 214 20.58 -14.83 -2.00
CA ILE A 214 20.49 -15.66 -0.79
C ILE A 214 20.55 -17.15 -1.19
N SER A 215 21.54 -17.87 -0.68
CA SER A 215 21.80 -19.29 -1.00
C SER A 215 21.37 -20.25 0.12
N ASN A 216 21.38 -19.79 1.37
CA ASN A 216 20.87 -20.50 2.55
C ASN A 216 20.31 -19.49 3.57
N CYS A 217 19.44 -19.95 4.46
CA CYS A 217 18.87 -19.14 5.55
C CYS A 217 18.51 -20.05 6.74
N GLU A 218 19.41 -20.14 7.73
CA GLU A 218 19.23 -20.99 8.91
C GLU A 218 18.67 -20.18 10.09
N MET A 219 17.61 -20.69 10.74
CA MET A 219 16.97 -20.01 11.87
C MET A 219 17.40 -20.63 13.21
N GLY A 220 18.05 -19.85 14.06
CA GLY A 220 18.26 -20.17 15.47
C GLY A 220 17.12 -19.63 16.33
N ALA A 221 16.42 -20.49 17.06
CA ALA A 221 15.42 -20.09 18.05
C ALA A 221 15.35 -21.13 19.19
N PRO A 222 15.37 -20.73 20.48
CA PRO A 222 15.43 -19.35 20.99
C PRO A 222 16.78 -18.65 20.73
N LEU A 223 16.86 -17.36 21.07
CA LEU A 223 18.08 -16.56 21.00
C LEU A 223 19.09 -17.00 22.08
N GLU A 224 20.12 -17.75 21.69
CA GLU A 224 21.14 -18.29 22.60
C GLU A 224 22.58 -18.04 22.11
N GLY A 225 23.56 -18.37 22.96
CA GLY A 225 24.98 -18.40 22.60
C GLY A 225 25.54 -17.06 22.10
N GLU A 226 26.30 -17.13 21.00
CA GLU A 226 26.94 -15.96 20.38
C GLU A 226 25.91 -14.93 19.89
N ALA A 227 24.81 -15.38 19.29
CA ALA A 227 23.75 -14.51 18.78
C ALA A 227 23.10 -13.68 19.91
N ALA A 228 22.87 -14.29 21.08
CA ALA A 228 22.39 -13.58 22.26
C ALA A 228 23.36 -12.48 22.72
N GLN A 229 24.67 -12.75 22.71
CA GLN A 229 25.70 -11.76 23.06
C GLN A 229 25.79 -10.62 22.03
N GLN A 230 25.67 -10.94 20.74
CA GLN A 230 25.67 -9.95 19.65
C GLN A 230 24.42 -9.05 19.72
N TYR A 231 23.23 -9.61 19.97
CA TYR A 231 21.99 -8.84 20.16
C TYR A 231 22.04 -7.95 21.41
N ALA A 232 22.58 -8.47 22.53
CA ALA A 232 22.78 -7.72 23.77
C ALA A 232 23.70 -6.50 23.55
N GLN A 233 24.83 -6.69 22.86
CA GLN A 233 25.76 -5.60 22.52
C GLN A 233 25.12 -4.57 21.59
N ALA A 234 24.45 -5.02 20.52
CA ALA A 234 23.88 -4.12 19.51
C ALA A 234 22.64 -3.34 20.00
N THR A 235 21.88 -3.88 20.96
CA THR A 235 20.71 -3.20 21.55
C THR A 235 21.01 -2.46 22.86
N GLY A 236 22.22 -2.57 23.40
CA GLY A 236 22.59 -2.04 24.72
C GLY A 236 21.94 -2.76 25.90
N LYS A 237 21.20 -3.85 25.67
CA LYS A 237 20.59 -4.69 26.70
C LYS A 237 21.63 -5.65 27.30
N SER A 238 22.44 -5.18 28.25
CA SER A 238 23.42 -6.01 28.96
C SER A 238 22.78 -7.27 29.57
N THR A 239 23.26 -8.45 29.16
CA THR A 239 22.84 -9.75 29.70
C THR A 239 23.45 -9.99 31.08
N THR A 240 22.86 -9.38 32.11
CA THR A 240 23.24 -9.57 33.52
C THR A 240 22.12 -10.12 34.42
N ASP A 241 20.85 -10.03 34.01
CA ASP A 241 19.69 -10.50 34.80
C ASP A 241 19.17 -11.88 34.37
N SER A 242 20.04 -12.80 33.95
CA SER A 242 19.65 -14.17 33.55
C SER A 242 20.60 -15.31 33.94
N GLU A 243 21.50 -15.11 34.91
CA GLU A 243 22.26 -16.23 35.52
C GLU A 243 22.49 -16.05 37.04
N ALA A 244 21.39 -15.99 37.80
CA ALA A 244 21.41 -15.86 39.26
C ALA A 244 20.34 -16.71 40.00
N ALA A 245 19.90 -17.81 39.40
CA ALA A 245 18.85 -18.70 39.93
C ALA A 245 19.39 -20.09 40.31
N GLY A 246 20.20 -20.18 41.39
CA GLY A 246 20.83 -21.45 41.77
C GLY A 246 21.35 -21.56 43.21
N THR A 247 20.51 -22.14 44.10
CA THR A 247 20.83 -22.66 45.45
C THR A 247 20.80 -21.65 46.63
N PRO A 248 20.05 -21.94 47.72
CA PRO A 248 19.87 -21.03 48.87
C PRO A 248 20.76 -21.36 50.09
N ALA A 249 20.97 -20.37 50.97
CA ALA A 249 21.51 -20.58 52.33
C ALA A 249 21.09 -19.47 53.33
N GLY A 250 20.82 -19.86 54.59
CA GLY A 250 20.97 -18.98 55.76
C GLY A 250 19.79 -18.06 56.14
N GLN A 251 18.82 -18.60 56.88
CA GLN A 251 17.98 -17.79 57.79
C GLN A 251 18.83 -17.34 59.01
N PRO A 252 18.48 -16.24 59.71
CA PRO A 252 17.79 -16.47 60.99
C PRO A 252 16.83 -15.36 61.48
N ALA A 253 15.73 -15.80 62.11
CA ALA A 253 15.02 -15.20 63.26
C ALA A 253 14.47 -13.75 63.18
N ALA A 254 13.59 -13.39 64.12
CA ALA A 254 12.82 -12.14 64.09
C ALA A 254 12.57 -11.52 65.48
N GLN A 255 12.48 -10.17 65.50
CA GLN A 255 11.80 -9.34 66.51
C GLN A 255 12.41 -9.31 67.95
N PRO A 256 12.05 -8.36 68.85
CA PRO A 256 10.89 -7.44 68.81
C PRO A 256 11.18 -5.93 69.04
N VAL A 257 10.09 -5.15 69.07
CA VAL A 257 10.00 -3.71 69.40
C VAL A 257 9.94 -3.43 70.92
N PRO A 258 10.16 -2.17 71.33
CA PRO A 258 9.25 -1.50 72.28
C PRO A 258 8.69 -0.15 71.74
N ALA A 259 7.84 0.52 72.51
CA ALA A 259 7.00 1.66 72.08
C ALA A 259 7.07 2.89 73.04
N ASP A 260 6.08 3.79 72.94
CA ASP A 260 5.82 5.03 73.71
C ASP A 260 6.73 6.25 73.41
N THR A 261 6.25 7.52 73.43
CA THR A 261 4.88 8.08 73.61
C THR A 261 4.71 9.44 72.87
N SER A 262 3.47 9.84 72.59
CA SER A 262 3.06 11.22 72.20
C SER A 262 2.40 11.94 73.40
N PRO A 263 2.21 13.29 73.45
CA PRO A 263 1.10 13.94 72.70
C PRO A 263 1.20 15.47 72.36
N VAL A 264 0.35 15.89 71.40
CA VAL A 264 -0.51 17.13 71.37
C VAL A 264 0.06 18.52 71.74
N THR A 265 -0.19 19.53 70.88
CA THR A 265 -0.92 20.79 71.21
C THR A 265 -1.32 21.56 69.93
N GLU A 266 -2.56 22.04 69.90
CA GLU A 266 -3.18 22.92 68.89
C GLU A 266 -3.42 24.32 69.49
N PRO A 267 -3.58 25.39 68.69
CA PRO A 267 -4.78 26.23 68.90
C PRO A 267 -5.46 26.72 67.60
N ALA A 268 -6.75 27.05 67.71
CA ALA A 268 -7.64 27.46 66.61
C ALA A 268 -8.33 28.82 66.84
N ALA A 269 -9.22 29.21 65.90
CA ALA A 269 -10.11 30.40 65.89
C ALA A 269 -9.41 31.77 65.69
N ALA A 270 -9.98 32.79 65.01
CA ALA A 270 -11.11 32.93 64.06
C ALA A 270 -10.90 34.28 63.28
N ASP A 271 -11.80 34.96 62.55
CA ASP A 271 -13.26 34.83 62.31
C ASP A 271 -13.69 35.66 61.04
N THR A 272 -14.99 35.61 60.71
CA THR A 272 -15.79 36.59 59.94
C THR A 272 -15.52 36.87 58.45
N SER A 273 -16.49 36.41 57.65
CA SER A 273 -17.15 37.05 56.49
C SER A 273 -16.96 38.58 56.28
N THR A 274 -16.89 39.02 55.01
CA THR A 274 -17.80 40.00 54.37
C THR A 274 -17.59 40.02 52.84
N ALA A 275 -18.57 40.47 52.05
CA ALA A 275 -18.60 40.43 50.58
C ALA A 275 -18.52 41.83 49.90
N ALA A 276 -18.50 41.85 48.56
CA ALA A 276 -18.66 43.01 47.65
C ALA A 276 -17.47 44.01 47.59
N SER A 277 -17.20 44.75 46.50
CA SER A 277 -17.73 44.74 45.12
C SER A 277 -16.85 45.59 44.17
N THR A 278 -17.01 45.43 42.84
CA THR A 278 -16.62 46.36 41.74
C THR A 278 -15.12 46.70 41.58
N SER A 279 -14.54 46.96 40.40
CA SER A 279 -15.02 47.24 39.02
C SER A 279 -14.19 46.38 38.00
N ALA A 280 -14.54 46.10 36.74
CA ALA A 280 -14.91 46.95 35.57
C ALA A 280 -13.88 48.06 35.26
N ASP A 281 -13.43 48.33 34.03
CA ASP A 281 -13.57 47.69 32.70
C ASP A 281 -12.26 47.97 31.91
N ALA A 282 -11.94 47.58 30.65
CA ALA A 282 -12.64 47.07 29.46
C ALA A 282 -11.67 46.12 28.69
N ALA A 283 -11.95 45.33 27.64
CA ALA A 283 -12.82 45.38 26.46
C ALA A 283 -12.42 46.43 25.39
N SER A 284 -11.97 46.00 24.19
CA SER A 284 -11.66 46.89 23.05
C SER A 284 -11.68 46.19 21.68
N ALA A 285 -12.89 46.08 21.15
CA ALA A 285 -13.30 46.18 19.74
C ALA A 285 -14.66 46.94 19.78
N PRO A 286 -15.26 47.51 18.69
CA PRO A 286 -15.13 47.06 17.29
C PRO A 286 -15.32 48.13 16.15
N THR A 287 -15.20 47.67 14.90
CA THR A 287 -15.94 48.11 13.67
C THR A 287 -15.98 49.63 13.31
N PRO A 288 -16.87 50.11 12.40
CA PRO A 288 -16.71 50.00 10.93
C PRO A 288 -16.78 51.35 10.18
N ALA A 289 -16.67 51.31 8.84
CA ALA A 289 -17.09 52.37 7.93
C ALA A 289 -17.78 51.80 6.67
N GLU A 290 -18.82 52.46 6.18
CA GLU A 290 -19.62 52.03 5.02
C GLU A 290 -19.24 52.75 3.70
N SER A 291 -19.79 52.24 2.59
CA SER A 291 -19.56 52.63 1.20
C SER A 291 -20.09 54.03 0.83
N PRO A 292 -19.89 54.45 -0.44
CA PRO A 292 -21.07 54.45 -1.31
C PRO A 292 -20.87 53.87 -2.72
N THR A 293 -21.93 53.17 -3.17
CA THR A 293 -22.48 53.02 -4.53
C THR A 293 -21.81 53.73 -5.72
N GLU A 294 -21.43 52.96 -6.75
CA GLU A 294 -21.92 53.16 -8.12
C GLU A 294 -21.92 51.82 -8.91
N ALA A 295 -22.88 51.65 -9.84
CA ALA A 295 -22.99 50.54 -10.79
C ALA A 295 -24.00 50.90 -11.90
N PRO A 296 -24.06 50.15 -13.02
CA PRO A 296 -22.99 49.49 -13.77
C PRO A 296 -22.84 50.12 -15.18
N ARG A 297 -21.87 49.67 -16.00
CA ARG A 297 -21.92 49.89 -17.45
C ARG A 297 -21.50 48.66 -18.25
N GLU A 298 -22.40 48.21 -19.11
CA GLU A 298 -22.09 47.34 -20.24
C GLU A 298 -21.19 48.09 -21.23
N THR A 299 -20.21 47.41 -21.83
CA THR A 299 -19.86 47.61 -23.24
C THR A 299 -19.12 46.39 -23.78
N ALA A 300 -19.80 45.61 -24.61
CA ALA A 300 -19.17 44.89 -25.70
C ALA A 300 -19.66 45.54 -27.00
N PRO A 301 -18.77 45.80 -27.96
CA PRO A 301 -19.12 45.44 -29.32
C PRO A 301 -17.95 44.91 -30.16
N THR A 302 -18.06 43.64 -30.56
CA THR A 302 -17.65 43.08 -31.88
C THR A 302 -16.16 43.07 -32.29
N PRO A 303 -15.77 42.22 -33.27
CA PRO A 303 -14.36 41.88 -33.55
C PRO A 303 -13.70 42.74 -34.63
N SER A 304 -12.36 42.71 -34.67
CA SER A 304 -11.57 43.06 -35.86
C SER A 304 -11.42 41.83 -36.78
N SER A 305 -11.36 42.04 -38.10
CA SER A 305 -11.30 40.98 -39.12
C SER A 305 -10.53 41.44 -40.36
N ALA A 306 -9.92 40.50 -41.09
CA ALA A 306 -9.05 40.69 -42.26
C ALA A 306 -7.74 41.46 -41.97
N GLU A 307 -6.69 41.40 -42.80
CA GLU A 307 -6.45 40.70 -44.09
C GLU A 307 -5.35 39.62 -43.91
N ALA A 308 -5.27 38.49 -44.64
CA ALA A 308 -5.54 38.14 -46.05
C ALA A 308 -4.37 38.42 -47.02
N GLY A 309 -4.15 37.50 -47.98
CA GLY A 309 -2.93 37.36 -48.80
C GLY A 309 -2.35 35.93 -48.68
N ALA A 310 -2.79 34.89 -49.41
CA ALA A 310 -3.46 34.75 -50.71
C ALA A 310 -2.52 34.72 -51.95
N GLY A 311 -2.64 33.63 -52.74
CA GLY A 311 -1.86 33.32 -53.95
C GLY A 311 -0.55 32.55 -53.68
N ASP A 312 -0.09 31.63 -54.53
CA ASP A 312 -0.70 30.88 -55.65
C ASP A 312 0.21 29.64 -55.84
N GLU A 313 -0.23 28.39 -55.62
CA GLU A 313 -0.94 27.47 -56.53
C GLU A 313 -0.14 26.97 -57.77
N ARG A 314 -0.30 25.67 -58.08
CA ARG A 314 0.12 24.94 -59.31
C ARG A 314 1.61 24.56 -59.44
N ASP A 315 2.00 23.45 -60.10
CA ASP A 315 1.21 22.41 -60.80
C ASP A 315 1.90 21.02 -60.84
N SER A 316 1.08 19.96 -61.00
CA SER A 316 1.34 18.72 -61.78
C SER A 316 2.51 17.75 -61.42
N ALA A 317 2.43 16.44 -61.66
CA ALA A 317 1.29 15.56 -62.03
C ALA A 317 1.67 14.05 -61.94
N SER A 318 0.64 13.18 -62.02
CA SER A 318 0.69 11.77 -62.49
C SER A 318 1.38 10.70 -61.61
N ALA A 319 0.95 9.43 -61.60
CA ALA A 319 -0.28 8.81 -62.14
C ALA A 319 -0.61 7.48 -61.42
N ARG A 320 -1.85 7.00 -61.57
CA ARG A 320 -2.31 5.63 -61.21
C ARG A 320 -2.04 4.67 -62.38
N PRO A 321 -2.08 3.34 -62.16
CA PRO A 321 -3.28 2.62 -62.60
C PRO A 321 -3.73 1.46 -61.69
N THR A 322 -4.99 1.05 -61.87
CA THR A 322 -5.53 -0.27 -61.49
C THR A 322 -5.75 -1.11 -62.75
N PRO A 323 -6.02 -2.42 -62.62
CA PRO A 323 -7.26 -2.91 -63.21
C PRO A 323 -8.00 -3.98 -62.38
N ASP A 324 -9.28 -4.12 -62.69
CA ASP A 324 -10.21 -5.22 -62.36
C ASP A 324 -9.89 -6.50 -63.21
N ILE A 325 -10.57 -7.66 -63.16
CA ILE A 325 -11.84 -8.08 -62.53
C ILE A 325 -11.90 -9.64 -62.37
N GLU A 326 -13.01 -10.14 -61.82
CA GLU A 326 -13.63 -11.49 -61.99
C GLU A 326 -13.54 -12.54 -60.85
N SER A 327 -14.49 -13.48 -60.91
CA SER A 327 -15.02 -14.29 -59.80
C SER A 327 -14.82 -15.80 -60.00
N ALA A 328 -14.67 -16.56 -58.91
CA ALA A 328 -15.17 -17.95 -58.83
C ALA A 328 -15.24 -18.49 -57.39
N GLN A 329 -16.39 -19.05 -57.00
CA GLN A 329 -16.42 -20.25 -56.14
C GLN A 329 -16.42 -21.47 -57.06
N PRO A 330 -15.94 -22.65 -56.59
CA PRO A 330 -16.91 -23.74 -56.47
C PRO A 330 -16.69 -24.73 -55.31
N THR A 331 -17.81 -25.28 -54.82
CA THR A 331 -18.07 -26.64 -54.32
C THR A 331 -16.99 -27.47 -53.59
N ALA A 332 -17.37 -28.03 -52.44
CA ALA A 332 -16.76 -29.24 -51.88
C ALA A 332 -17.01 -30.50 -52.75
N PRO A 333 -16.35 -31.62 -52.43
CA PRO A 333 -17.14 -32.86 -52.25
C PRO A 333 -16.83 -33.64 -50.96
N GLU A 334 -17.75 -34.54 -50.62
CA GLU A 334 -17.68 -35.51 -49.52
C GLU A 334 -16.52 -36.52 -49.60
N SER A 335 -16.16 -37.09 -48.44
CA SER A 335 -15.73 -38.49 -48.30
C SER A 335 -15.77 -38.95 -46.83
N GLN A 336 -16.88 -39.59 -46.41
CA GLN A 336 -16.90 -40.59 -45.31
C GLN A 336 -16.69 -41.99 -45.89
N PRO A 337 -16.25 -43.00 -45.11
CA PRO A 337 -17.24 -43.96 -44.57
C PRO A 337 -16.88 -44.67 -43.22
N ALA A 338 -17.93 -44.92 -42.41
CA ALA A 338 -18.19 -46.11 -41.55
C ALA A 338 -17.17 -46.53 -40.45
N ALA A 339 -17.53 -47.19 -39.33
CA ALA A 339 -18.80 -47.66 -38.71
C ALA A 339 -18.65 -47.59 -37.16
N SER A 340 -19.54 -47.95 -36.24
CA SER A 340 -20.85 -48.65 -36.15
C SER A 340 -21.65 -48.01 -34.97
N ALA A 341 -22.99 -48.12 -34.79
CA ALA A 341 -23.84 -49.26 -34.40
C ALA A 341 -23.38 -50.02 -33.13
N ALA A 342 -24.18 -50.23 -32.07
CA ALA A 342 -25.61 -49.92 -31.79
C ALA A 342 -25.76 -49.50 -30.28
N ASP A 343 -26.87 -49.56 -29.53
CA ASP A 343 -28.22 -50.16 -29.67
C ASP A 343 -29.26 -49.51 -28.69
N GLU A 344 -30.52 -49.98 -28.65
CA GLU A 344 -31.63 -49.48 -27.78
C GLU A 344 -31.83 -50.39 -26.51
N ALA A 345 -32.74 -50.21 -25.52
CA ALA A 345 -33.89 -49.33 -25.25
C ALA A 345 -34.14 -49.22 -23.69
N GLN A 346 -34.63 -48.11 -23.10
CA GLN A 346 -36.05 -47.76 -22.75
C GLN A 346 -36.61 -48.24 -21.37
N GLU A 347 -36.97 -47.27 -20.50
CA GLU A 347 -37.93 -47.25 -19.34
C GLU A 347 -37.73 -48.29 -18.18
N ASP A 348 -38.14 -48.08 -16.91
CA ASP A 348 -39.08 -47.14 -16.23
C ASP A 348 -38.61 -46.84 -14.76
N ASP A 349 -39.42 -46.09 -14.00
CA ASP A 349 -39.63 -46.11 -12.54
C ASP A 349 -39.02 -45.00 -11.61
N ARG A 350 -39.82 -43.94 -11.42
CA ARG A 350 -40.07 -43.15 -10.17
C ARG A 350 -39.03 -42.18 -9.56
N GLN A 351 -39.47 -40.92 -9.50
CA GLN A 351 -39.26 -39.82 -8.52
C GLN A 351 -38.68 -40.16 -7.12
N PRO A 352 -37.98 -39.20 -6.45
CA PRO A 352 -38.48 -37.82 -6.23
C PRO A 352 -37.50 -36.67 -6.49
N GLN A 353 -37.99 -35.45 -6.25
CA GLN A 353 -37.30 -34.17 -6.41
C GLN A 353 -36.28 -33.93 -5.28
N GLU A 354 -35.10 -33.44 -5.62
CA GLU A 354 -34.29 -32.58 -4.73
C GLU A 354 -34.12 -31.20 -5.39
N ALA A 355 -33.97 -30.16 -4.58
CA ALA A 355 -34.11 -28.77 -5.04
C ALA A 355 -32.81 -28.20 -5.61
N GLU A 356 -32.90 -27.51 -6.75
CA GLU A 356 -31.84 -26.62 -7.24
C GLU A 356 -31.66 -25.43 -6.28
N THR A 357 -30.77 -25.58 -5.28
CA THR A 357 -30.26 -24.45 -4.52
C THR A 357 -29.36 -23.60 -5.41
N LYS A 358 -29.97 -22.64 -6.13
CA LYS A 358 -29.25 -21.50 -6.67
C LYS A 358 -28.49 -20.80 -5.54
N ALA A 359 -27.18 -21.00 -5.50
CA ALA A 359 -26.30 -20.12 -4.75
C ALA A 359 -26.43 -18.72 -5.35
N GLU A 360 -26.94 -17.75 -4.59
CA GLU A 360 -26.84 -16.35 -4.99
C GLU A 360 -25.37 -15.95 -5.02
N GLU A 361 -24.87 -15.52 -6.17
CA GLU A 361 -23.62 -14.78 -6.23
C GLU A 361 -23.71 -13.55 -5.31
N PRO A 362 -22.70 -13.26 -4.47
CA PRO A 362 -22.69 -12.04 -3.68
C PRO A 362 -22.69 -10.84 -4.62
N LYS A 363 -23.74 -10.02 -4.54
CA LYS A 363 -24.03 -8.93 -5.48
C LYS A 363 -23.00 -7.80 -5.35
N LYS A 364 -21.85 -7.95 -6.01
CA LYS A 364 -20.80 -6.92 -6.10
C LYS A 364 -21.42 -5.56 -6.46
N LYS A 365 -21.30 -4.60 -5.54
CA LYS A 365 -21.89 -3.25 -5.67
C LYS A 365 -21.26 -2.51 -6.86
N LYS A 366 -21.88 -2.58 -8.05
CA LYS A 366 -21.50 -1.82 -9.27
C LYS A 366 -21.79 -0.31 -9.15
N GLY A 367 -21.49 0.30 -7.99
CA GLY A 367 -22.05 1.60 -7.59
C GLY A 367 -21.22 2.82 -8.00
N LEU A 368 -19.89 2.76 -7.83
CA LEU A 368 -19.03 3.96 -7.82
C LEU A 368 -18.02 4.00 -8.98
N PHE A 369 -17.17 2.97 -9.11
CA PHE A 369 -16.04 2.97 -10.05
C PHE A 369 -16.44 3.07 -11.54
N SER A 370 -17.52 2.41 -11.98
CA SER A 370 -17.87 2.42 -13.41
C SER A 370 -18.39 3.76 -13.93
N LYS A 371 -18.50 4.79 -13.07
CA LYS A 371 -18.74 6.19 -13.46
C LYS A 371 -17.47 7.04 -13.46
N LEU A 372 -16.40 6.56 -12.81
CA LEU A 372 -15.12 7.26 -12.66
C LEU A 372 -14.04 6.72 -13.60
N PHE A 373 -14.14 5.46 -14.06
CA PHE A 373 -13.11 4.81 -14.88
C PHE A 373 -13.66 4.15 -16.15
N GLY A 374 -14.87 4.53 -16.57
CA GLY A 374 -15.48 4.06 -17.82
C GLY A 374 -15.18 5.00 -18.98
N ARG A 375 -14.40 4.52 -19.96
CA ARG A 375 -14.25 5.08 -21.31
C ARG A 375 -14.51 3.98 -22.33
#